data_AF-A0A7W0DDW1-F1
#
_entry.id   AF-A0A7W0DDW1-F1
#
_cell.length_a   1.000
_cell.length_b   1.000
_cell.length_c   1.000
_cell.angle_alpha   90.00
_cell.angle_beta   90.00
_cell.angle_gamma   90.00
#
_symmetry.space_group_name_H-M   'P 1'
#
loop_
_entity.id
_entity.type
_entity.pdbx_description
1 polymer ?
#
loop_
_entity_poly.entity_id
_entity_poly.type
_entity_poly.pdbx_seq_one_letter_code
_entity_poly.pdbx_strand_id
1 'polypeptide(L)'
;MTLKPFIRTLTFYISLVLSVVFLWFFKNVADFSELIDYTSDTIASISATLMGIVIAGLAILISLTQGKLLTIFLQKNILQKFLFPFWVMTFLWGISSLICILIKLLQWMSPVILLYVFTVEVFIFVYALFGTISLMGHAIRFGLYVAKASEVSEE
;
A
#
# COMPACT_ATOMS: atom_id res chain seq x y z
N MET A 1 17.22 -7.40 -7.06
CA MET A 1 16.01 -7.93 -6.40
C MET A 1 14.89 -7.81 -7.43
N THR A 2 14.36 -8.93 -7.95
CA THR A 2 13.51 -8.93 -9.15
C THR A 2 12.09 -8.48 -8.83
N LEU A 3 11.54 -7.49 -9.56
CA LEU A 3 10.13 -7.03 -9.51
C LEU A 3 9.11 -8.09 -9.97
N LYS A 4 9.59 -9.23 -10.51
CA LYS A 4 8.78 -10.32 -11.05
C LYS A 4 7.69 -10.90 -10.11
N PRO A 5 7.87 -11.06 -8.79
CA PRO A 5 6.83 -11.62 -7.94
C PRO A 5 5.70 -10.62 -7.66
N PHE A 6 5.89 -9.33 -7.97
CA PHE A 6 4.91 -8.28 -7.67
C PHE A 6 3.89 -8.08 -8.81
N ILE A 7 4.30 -8.32 -10.07
CA ILE A 7 3.43 -8.19 -11.26
C ILE A 7 2.57 -9.44 -11.49
N ARG A 8 2.99 -10.60 -10.94
CA ARG A 8 2.32 -11.89 -11.13
C ARG A 8 1.41 -12.28 -9.96
N THR A 9 0.99 -11.32 -9.15
CA THR A 9 0.03 -11.54 -8.06
C THR A 9 -1.39 -11.35 -8.56
N LEU A 10 -2.32 -12.12 -8.01
CA LEU A 10 -3.75 -11.95 -8.27
C LEU A 10 -4.21 -10.51 -7.99
N THR A 11 -3.62 -9.86 -6.99
CA THR A 11 -3.91 -8.48 -6.61
C THR A 11 -3.57 -7.49 -7.72
N PHE A 12 -2.49 -7.70 -8.49
CA PHE A 12 -2.16 -6.87 -9.65
C PHE A 12 -3.27 -6.93 -10.71
N TYR A 13 -3.70 -8.14 -11.07
CA TYR A 13 -4.75 -8.34 -12.07
C TYR A 13 -6.11 -7.78 -11.62
N ILE A 14 -6.49 -7.98 -10.36
CA ILE A 14 -7.73 -7.42 -9.81
C ILE A 14 -7.69 -5.88 -9.84
N SER A 15 -6.56 -5.29 -9.43
CA SER A 15 -6.41 -3.83 -9.44
C SER A 15 -6.48 -3.25 -10.86
N LEU A 16 -5.91 -3.96 -11.83
CA LEU A 16 -5.96 -3.60 -13.25
C LEU A 16 -7.37 -3.72 -13.83
N VAL A 17 -8.11 -4.79 -13.50
CA VAL A 17 -9.50 -4.94 -13.94
C VAL A 17 -10.36 -3.83 -13.35
N LEU A 18 -10.20 -3.52 -12.06
CA LEU A 18 -10.97 -2.45 -11.40
C LEU A 18 -10.67 -1.07 -12.00
N SER A 19 -9.40 -0.76 -12.32
CA SER A 19 -9.06 0.51 -12.95
C SER A 19 -9.59 0.62 -14.39
N VAL A 20 -9.60 -0.47 -15.15
CA VAL A 20 -10.19 -0.50 -16.50
C VAL A 20 -11.71 -0.33 -16.44
N VAL A 21 -12.39 -0.99 -15.50
CA VAL A 21 -13.83 -0.84 -15.27
C VAL A 21 -14.15 0.61 -14.88
N PHE A 22 -13.34 1.20 -14.01
CA PHE A 22 -13.44 2.62 -13.66
C PHE A 22 -13.33 3.51 -14.91
N LEU A 23 -12.28 3.35 -15.72
CA LEU A 23 -12.12 4.14 -16.95
C LEU A 23 -13.31 3.97 -17.91
N TRP A 24 -13.82 2.74 -18.05
CA TRP A 24 -14.97 2.48 -18.94
C TRP A 24 -16.24 3.19 -18.47
N PHE A 25 -16.53 3.19 -17.17
CA PHE A 25 -17.70 3.85 -16.60
C PHE A 25 -17.59 5.38 -16.71
N PHE A 26 -16.39 5.91 -16.53
CA PHE A 26 -16.13 7.34 -16.45
C PHE A 26 -15.67 7.97 -17.78
N LYS A 27 -15.56 7.24 -18.89
CA LYS A 27 -15.09 7.82 -20.18
C LYS A 27 -16.07 8.80 -20.83
N ASN A 28 -17.37 8.65 -20.62
CA ASN A 28 -18.42 9.31 -21.41
C ASN A 28 -19.14 10.46 -20.71
N VAL A 29 -18.82 10.77 -19.46
CA VAL A 29 -19.45 11.89 -18.76
C VAL A 29 -18.60 13.14 -18.99
N ALA A 30 -19.28 14.25 -19.26
CA ALA A 30 -18.65 15.47 -19.75
C ALA A 30 -18.00 16.32 -18.65
N ASP A 31 -18.45 16.20 -17.40
CA ASP A 31 -17.92 16.95 -16.26
C ASP A 31 -17.69 16.02 -15.06
N PHE A 32 -16.45 16.02 -14.57
CA PHE A 32 -16.00 15.22 -13.44
C PHE A 32 -15.24 16.03 -12.41
N SER A 33 -15.20 17.35 -12.58
CA SER A 33 -14.41 18.25 -11.74
C SER A 33 -14.76 18.09 -10.25
N GLU A 34 -16.04 18.12 -9.90
CA GLU A 34 -16.52 17.93 -8.52
C GLU A 34 -16.20 16.55 -7.95
N LEU A 35 -16.34 15.49 -8.76
CA LEU A 35 -16.05 14.13 -8.32
C LEU A 35 -14.55 13.94 -8.08
N ILE A 36 -13.72 14.46 -8.98
CA ILE A 36 -12.26 14.40 -8.85
C ILE A 36 -11.82 15.17 -7.61
N ASP A 37 -12.40 16.35 -7.35
CA ASP A 37 -12.07 17.14 -6.17
C ASP A 37 -12.41 16.37 -4.89
N TYR A 38 -13.66 15.96 -4.72
CA TYR A 38 -14.09 15.19 -3.54
C TYR A 38 -13.30 13.89 -3.35
N THR A 39 -13.09 13.15 -4.43
CA THR A 39 -12.46 11.83 -4.35
C THR A 39 -10.95 11.95 -4.14
N SER A 40 -10.29 12.96 -4.70
CA SER A 40 -8.86 13.21 -4.47
C SER A 40 -8.58 13.52 -2.99
N ASP A 41 -9.40 14.35 -2.34
CA ASP A 41 -9.29 14.65 -0.89
C ASP A 41 -9.45 13.40 -0.06
N THR A 42 -10.48 12.63 -0.38
CA THR A 42 -10.85 11.43 0.34
C THR A 42 -9.76 10.36 0.19
N ILE A 43 -9.30 10.11 -1.05
CA ILE A 43 -8.23 9.15 -1.33
C ILE A 43 -6.93 9.60 -0.65
N ALA A 44 -6.52 10.86 -0.78
CA ALA A 44 -5.31 11.36 -0.13
C ALA A 44 -5.35 11.18 1.40
N SER A 45 -6.51 11.47 2.02
CA SER A 45 -6.71 11.28 3.46
C SER A 45 -6.59 9.80 3.86
N ILE A 46 -7.29 8.91 3.14
CA ILE A 46 -7.24 7.46 3.38
C ILE A 46 -5.81 6.93 3.18
N SER A 47 -5.14 7.34 2.11
CA SER A 47 -3.77 6.94 1.78
C SER A 47 -2.79 7.35 2.89
N ALA A 48 -2.91 8.57 3.43
CA ALA A 48 -2.09 9.03 4.55
C ALA A 48 -2.36 8.21 5.83
N THR A 49 -3.63 7.91 6.14
CA THR A 49 -3.98 7.08 7.30
C THR A 49 -3.42 5.65 7.15
N LEU A 50 -3.59 5.03 5.98
CA LEU A 50 -3.08 3.68 5.71
C LEU A 50 -1.55 3.63 5.72
N MET A 51 -0.88 4.67 5.21
CA MET A 51 0.57 4.81 5.37
C MET A 51 0.98 4.80 6.85
N GLY A 52 0.28 5.55 7.70
CA GLY A 52 0.50 5.56 9.14
C GLY A 52 0.31 4.18 9.78
N ILE A 53 -0.72 3.43 9.37
CA ILE A 53 -0.96 2.06 9.83
C ILE A 53 0.18 1.11 9.44
N VAL A 54 0.68 1.20 8.21
CA VAL A 54 1.81 0.38 7.74
C VAL A 54 3.06 0.66 8.57
N ILE A 55 3.36 1.94 8.83
CA ILE A 55 4.52 2.34 9.65
C ILE A 55 4.35 1.88 11.11
N ALA A 56 3.16 2.00 11.69
CA ALA A 56 2.88 1.53 13.04
C ALA A 56 3.03 -0.01 13.15
N GLY A 57 2.50 -0.75 12.18
CA GLY A 57 2.68 -2.21 12.10
C GLY A 57 4.16 -2.60 12.02
N LEU A 58 4.95 -1.84 11.25
CA LEU A 58 6.39 -2.03 11.18
C LEU A 58 7.10 -1.78 12.52
N ALA A 59 6.73 -0.71 13.22
CA ALA A 59 7.30 -0.38 14.53
C ALA A 59 7.00 -1.46 15.57
N ILE A 60 5.77 -1.99 15.60
CA ILE A 60 5.38 -3.10 16.47
C ILE A 60 6.23 -4.34 16.18
N LEU A 61 6.39 -4.72 14.91
CA LEU A 61 7.20 -5.86 14.52
C LEU A 61 8.66 -5.72 14.95
N ILE A 62 9.25 -4.53 14.76
CA ILE A 62 10.62 -4.25 15.20
C ILE A 62 10.73 -4.38 16.72
N SER A 63 9.76 -3.85 17.47
CA SER A 63 9.74 -3.95 18.93
C SER A 63 9.63 -5.40 19.42
N LEU A 64 8.82 -6.24 18.75
CA LEU A 64 8.68 -7.66 19.07
C LEU A 64 9.92 -8.48 18.73
N THR A 65 10.77 -8.01 17.82
CA THR A 65 11.96 -8.73 17.38
C THR A 65 13.18 -8.44 18.27
N GLN A 66 13.04 -7.71 19.38
CA GLN A 66 14.15 -7.38 20.29
C GLN A 66 14.66 -8.60 21.10
N GLY A 67 15.93 -8.60 21.50
CA GLY A 67 16.56 -9.66 22.31
C GLY A 67 17.21 -10.80 21.51
N LYS A 68 17.10 -12.05 21.99
CA LYS A 68 17.73 -13.25 21.38
C LYS A 68 17.26 -13.52 19.94
N LEU A 69 16.02 -13.15 19.61
CA LEU A 69 15.48 -13.25 18.25
C LEU A 69 16.18 -12.27 17.29
N LEU A 70 16.52 -11.06 17.75
CA LEU A 70 17.22 -10.06 16.94
C LEU A 70 18.54 -10.60 16.38
N THR A 71 19.30 -11.31 17.20
CA THR A 71 20.61 -11.88 16.83
C THR A 71 20.47 -12.95 15.74
N ILE A 72 19.44 -13.80 15.84
CA ILE A 72 19.14 -14.85 14.84
C ILE A 72 18.64 -14.23 13.52
N PHE A 73 17.81 -13.19 13.60
CA PHE A 73 17.27 -12.48 12.43
C PHE A 73 18.33 -11.63 11.69
N LEU A 74 19.28 -11.03 12.42
CA LEU A 74 20.43 -10.33 11.86
C LEU A 74 21.42 -11.30 11.20
N GLN A 75 21.68 -12.46 11.82
CA GLN A 75 22.60 -13.45 11.23
C GLN A 75 22.13 -14.00 9.88
N LYS A 76 20.82 -14.06 9.62
CA LYS A 76 20.26 -14.59 8.37
C LYS A 76 19.72 -13.53 7.39
N ASN A 77 19.91 -12.23 7.64
CA ASN A 77 19.33 -11.14 6.83
C ASN A 77 17.80 -11.24 6.64
N ILE A 78 17.09 -11.94 7.53
CA ILE A 78 15.65 -12.18 7.40
C ILE A 78 14.89 -10.90 7.74
N LEU A 79 15.43 -10.10 8.67
CA LEU A 79 14.82 -8.84 9.09
C LEU A 79 14.66 -7.87 7.91
N GLN A 80 15.71 -7.68 7.11
CA GLN A 80 15.66 -6.79 5.93
C GLN A 80 14.67 -7.29 4.87
N LYS A 81 14.59 -8.61 4.65
CA LYS A 81 13.59 -9.20 3.74
C LYS A 81 12.16 -9.03 4.23
N PHE A 82 11.95 -8.94 5.54
CA PHE A 82 10.63 -8.73 6.14
C PHE A 82 10.24 -7.24 6.22
N LEU A 83 11.21 -6.36 6.43
CA LEU A 83 11.06 -4.90 6.41
C LEU A 83 10.77 -4.37 5.00
N PHE A 84 11.38 -4.96 3.97
CA PHE A 84 11.31 -4.45 2.60
C PHE A 84 9.86 -4.32 2.06
N PRO A 85 8.97 -5.32 2.22
CA PRO A 85 7.56 -5.18 1.83
C PRO A 85 6.84 -3.99 2.48
N PHE A 86 7.14 -3.67 3.75
CA PHE A 86 6.57 -2.50 4.42
C PHE A 86 7.03 -1.20 3.76
N TRP A 87 8.32 -1.07 3.47
CA TRP A 87 8.85 0.10 2.77
C TRP A 87 8.24 0.28 1.38
N VAL A 88 8.04 -0.81 0.63
CA VAL A 88 7.38 -0.77 -0.67
C VAL A 88 5.94 -0.28 -0.56
N MET A 89 5.17 -0.76 0.43
CA MET A 89 3.79 -0.30 0.63
C MET A 89 3.72 1.16 1.09
N THR A 90 4.58 1.58 2.02
CA THR A 90 4.70 2.98 2.43
C THR A 90 5.02 3.88 1.24
N PHE A 91 5.95 3.46 0.37
CA PHE A 91 6.29 4.21 -0.83
C PHE A 91 5.13 4.29 -1.83
N LEU A 92 4.38 3.20 -2.02
CA LEU A 92 3.17 3.20 -2.86
C LEU A 92 2.09 4.15 -2.32
N TRP A 93 1.86 4.16 -1.00
CA TRP A 93 0.95 5.12 -0.37
C TRP A 93 1.43 6.57 -0.53
N GLY A 94 2.74 6.80 -0.41
CA GLY A 94 3.35 8.10 -0.68
C GLY A 94 3.14 8.56 -2.12
N ILE A 95 3.29 7.66 -3.10
CA ILE A 95 3.00 7.95 -4.51
C ILE A 95 1.52 8.28 -4.71
N SER A 96 0.61 7.48 -4.15
CA SER A 96 -0.84 7.71 -4.23
C SER A 96 -1.23 9.09 -3.70
N SER A 97 -0.76 9.44 -2.50
CA SER A 97 -0.98 10.77 -1.92
C SER A 97 -0.39 11.88 -2.78
N LEU A 98 0.81 11.68 -3.34
CA LEU A 98 1.45 12.66 -4.21
C LEU A 98 0.66 12.87 -5.51
N ILE A 99 0.15 11.79 -6.13
CA ILE A 99 -0.68 11.87 -7.33
C ILE A 99 -1.97 12.64 -7.04
N CYS A 100 -2.64 12.38 -5.92
CA CYS A 100 -3.85 13.13 -5.52
C CYS A 100 -3.57 14.65 -5.38
N ILE A 101 -2.45 15.01 -4.75
CA ILE A 101 -2.01 16.42 -4.64
C ILE A 101 -1.73 17.02 -6.03
N LEU A 102 -1.07 16.27 -6.91
CA LEU A 102 -0.79 16.72 -8.28
C LEU A 102 -2.07 16.91 -9.09
N ILE A 103 -3.05 16.02 -8.94
CA ILE A 103 -4.36 16.13 -9.61
C ILE A 103 -5.05 17.44 -9.23
N LYS A 104 -5.02 17.83 -7.94
CA LYS A 104 -5.53 19.14 -7.49
C LYS A 104 -4.79 20.31 -8.12
N LEU A 105 -3.47 20.26 -8.13
CA LEU A 105 -2.65 21.35 -8.66
C LEU A 105 -2.80 21.49 -10.18
N LEU A 106 -3.18 20.41 -10.87
CA LEU A 106 -3.34 20.33 -12.32
C LEU A 106 -4.80 20.34 -12.77
N GLN A 107 -5.75 20.79 -11.93
CA GLN A 107 -7.19 20.86 -12.27
C GLN A 107 -7.51 21.69 -13.52
N TRP A 108 -6.64 22.63 -13.90
CA TRP A 108 -6.72 23.41 -15.14
C TRP A 108 -6.41 22.65 -16.43
N MET A 109 -5.93 21.40 -16.35
CA MET A 109 -5.61 20.58 -17.52
C MET A 109 -6.88 20.01 -18.16
N SER A 110 -6.74 19.49 -19.39
CA SER A 110 -7.84 18.83 -20.08
C SER A 110 -8.48 17.72 -19.23
N PRO A 111 -9.82 17.64 -19.16
CA PRO A 111 -10.52 16.62 -18.36
C PRO A 111 -10.17 15.19 -18.79
N VAL A 112 -9.79 15.00 -20.05
CA VAL A 112 -9.33 13.71 -20.58
C VAL A 112 -8.01 13.28 -19.92
N ILE A 113 -7.06 14.20 -19.75
CA ILE A 113 -5.77 13.91 -19.12
C ILE A 113 -5.99 13.61 -17.63
N LEU A 114 -6.81 14.40 -16.95
CA LEU A 114 -7.18 14.18 -15.55
C LEU A 114 -7.82 12.79 -15.36
N LEU A 115 -8.70 12.36 -16.24
CA LEU A 115 -9.32 11.03 -16.19
C LEU A 115 -8.28 9.90 -16.28
N TYR A 116 -7.29 10.01 -17.17
CA TYR A 116 -6.21 9.01 -17.29
C TYR A 116 -5.34 8.99 -16.03
N VAL A 117 -4.94 10.15 -15.50
CA VAL A 117 -4.14 10.23 -14.28
C VAL A 117 -4.92 9.65 -13.09
N PHE A 118 -6.21 9.98 -12.97
CA PHE A 118 -7.08 9.46 -11.92
C PHE A 118 -7.31 7.95 -12.04
N THR A 119 -7.38 7.42 -13.26
CA THR A 119 -7.45 5.95 -13.49
C THR A 119 -6.18 5.25 -13.00
N VAL A 120 -5.01 5.84 -13.26
CA VAL A 120 -3.73 5.33 -12.74
C VAL A 120 -3.71 5.40 -11.22
N GLU A 121 -4.27 6.46 -10.64
CA GLU A 121 -4.38 6.59 -9.18
C GLU A 121 -5.24 5.49 -8.57
N VAL A 122 -6.43 5.23 -9.13
CA VAL A 122 -7.31 4.14 -8.67
C VAL A 122 -6.59 2.80 -8.74
N PHE A 123 -5.80 2.55 -9.80
CA PHE A 123 -4.98 1.35 -9.90
C PHE A 123 -3.98 1.23 -8.76
N ILE A 124 -3.18 2.28 -8.50
CA ILE A 124 -2.16 2.30 -7.45
C ILE A 124 -2.81 2.15 -6.07
N PHE A 125 -3.90 2.88 -5.83
CA PHE A 125 -4.65 2.85 -4.58
C PHE A 125 -5.16 1.45 -4.24
N VAL A 126 -5.89 0.82 -5.17
CA VAL A 126 -6.45 -0.53 -4.97
C VAL A 126 -5.33 -1.55 -4.77
N TYR A 127 -4.26 -1.43 -5.54
CA TYR A 127 -3.11 -2.32 -5.45
C TYR A 127 -2.41 -2.20 -4.08
N ALA A 128 -2.18 -0.97 -3.61
CA ALA A 128 -1.59 -0.69 -2.30
C ALA A 128 -2.50 -1.15 -1.16
N LEU A 129 -3.82 -1.01 -1.32
CA LEU A 129 -4.82 -1.47 -0.35
C LEU A 129 -4.74 -2.97 -0.13
N PHE A 130 -4.83 -3.78 -1.18
CA PHE A 130 -4.70 -5.23 -1.06
C PHE A 130 -3.32 -5.66 -0.58
N GLY A 131 -2.27 -4.98 -1.03
CA GLY A 131 -0.91 -5.18 -0.55
C GLY A 131 -0.80 -4.99 0.96
N THR A 132 -1.40 -3.93 1.49
CA THR A 132 -1.44 -3.60 2.92
C THR A 132 -2.24 -4.63 3.72
N ILE A 133 -3.41 -5.04 3.25
CA ILE A 133 -4.23 -6.08 3.91
C ILE A 133 -3.44 -7.39 4.01
N SER A 134 -2.82 -7.83 2.90
CA SER A 134 -1.98 -9.02 2.89
C SER A 134 -0.80 -8.88 3.85
N LEU A 135 -0.11 -7.74 3.82
CA LEU A 135 1.06 -7.48 4.65
C LEU A 135 0.71 -7.51 6.15
N MET A 136 -0.36 -6.85 6.57
CA MET A 136 -0.80 -6.86 7.96
C MET A 136 -1.24 -8.26 8.41
N GLY A 137 -1.87 -9.05 7.53
CA GLY A 137 -2.18 -10.46 7.83
C GLY A 137 -0.93 -11.29 8.12
N HIS A 138 0.15 -11.10 7.35
CA HIS A 138 1.43 -11.77 7.61
C HIS A 138 2.11 -11.25 8.88
N ALA A 139 2.05 -9.94 9.14
CA ALA A 139 2.59 -9.31 10.34
C ALA A 139 1.94 -9.84 11.62
N ILE A 140 0.61 -9.94 11.66
CA ILE A 140 -0.13 -10.47 12.82
C ILE A 140 0.23 -11.93 13.06
N ARG A 141 0.25 -12.76 12.01
CA ARG A 141 0.65 -14.17 12.14
C ARG A 141 2.07 -14.29 12.68
N PHE A 142 2.99 -13.48 12.18
CA PHE A 142 4.36 -13.43 12.66
C PHE A 142 4.42 -13.05 14.15
N GLY A 143 3.73 -11.98 14.56
CA GLY A 143 3.65 -11.56 15.95
C GLY A 143 3.13 -12.67 16.87
N LEU A 144 2.10 -13.40 16.44
CA LEU A 144 1.57 -14.56 17.18
C LEU A 144 2.58 -15.71 17.29
N TYR A 145 3.34 -16.00 16.23
CA TYR A 145 4.40 -17.01 16.28
C TYR A 145 5.53 -16.62 17.23
N VAL A 146 5.93 -15.36 17.22
CA VAL A 146 6.96 -14.84 18.13
C VAL A 146 6.49 -14.93 19.58
N ALA A 147 5.26 -14.50 19.87
CA ALA A 147 4.69 -14.57 21.22
C ALA A 147 4.65 -16.02 21.77
N LYS A 148 4.19 -16.98 20.95
CA LYS A 148 4.19 -18.39 21.33
C LYS A 148 5.60 -18.95 21.55
N ALA A 149 6.57 -18.52 20.74
CA ALA A 149 7.95 -18.98 20.87
C ALA A 149 8.65 -18.39 22.11
N SER A 150 8.28 -17.18 22.54
CA SER A 150 8.80 -16.59 23.78
C SER A 150 8.25 -17.27 25.04
N GLU A 151 6.96 -17.63 25.06
CA GLU A 151 6.34 -18.34 26.20
C GLU A 151 6.99 -19.72 26.47
N VAL A 152 7.34 -20.46 25.41
CA VAL A 152 8.01 -21.78 25.53
C VAL A 152 9.47 -21.66 25.99
N SER A 153 10.07 -20.48 25.96
CA SER A 153 11.48 -20.27 26.37
C SER A 153 11.66 -19.90 27.84
N GLU A 154 10.56 -19.68 28.57
CA GLU A 154 10.54 -19.37 30.00
C GLU A 154 10.23 -20.58 30.90
N GLU A 155 9.89 -21.74 30.32
CA GLU A 155 9.84 -23.06 31.00
C GLU A 155 11.18 -23.82 30.86
#